data_AF-A0A7Y4Y4N4-F1
#
_entry.id   AF-A0A7Y4Y4N4-F1
#
_cell.length_a   1.000
_cell.length_b   1.000
_cell.length_c   1.000
_cell.angle_alpha   90.00
_cell.angle_beta   90.00
_cell.angle_gamma   90.00
#
_symmetry.space_group_name_H-M   'P 1'
#
loop_
_entity.id
_entity.type
_entity.pdbx_description
1 polymer ?
#
loop_
_entity_poly.entity_id
_entity_poly.type
_entity_poly.pdbx_seq_one_letter_code
_entity_poly.pdbx_strand_id
1 'polypeptide(L)'
;MEYDELTREEYARRASAMIQRFEGYRATPYPDNDNMATIGYGYTFNRNNNVALFDQAGVQLSDRERQQLTAIDNAPANQKTALGLAFPVQITRDEARSLLETASLPNYEGPANRLNMPLSDERAALVSVTYNRGAGRVDTHMQGFTEAVADGDRAEAWYQLRYNSRGTNTDPDIELGIRSRRGMEAQAFGLYDDPQNVTSDEARGVYRMLQLHRDDIARNEREWGTGFDGTAQPLAHNAVATSNRNNPDLVQLFGEVPTINAALEPARNRLLTDLRTDHPDIADRLANNAFAADAIFMDPGRDLRTGAGLRVDQRNNTTQDVDPDHAATIDSQRMTRGNAPREVDSNDLLIGNGGDDTLRAHRGNDVLIGGAGRDRMEGGIGHDTYVANAGDTVMDSDGRGELRWRNERGRDELLNGGVRNEGDPANTYRSANGQFTYVVDGSNLTVSNGQGESLRVENYAAGDMGIRLQDAPTREGRATPDAPPAQETNAQAIERLSPQDRALFDQMRSAVQRNGGGFTQEQTENIAAAGVAEYRRRESVVREPQDIGVYGDRLFTSYFPNGPGREPNFQSNVRLEDAASVPARESVQQVEAQRQQGVATPVQEREQQLDGRVR
;
A
#
# COMPACT_ATOMS: atom_id res chain seq x y z
N MET A 1 -10.51 -16.50 -13.50
CA MET A 1 -9.18 -16.54 -14.15
C MET A 1 -9.36 -16.78 -15.62
N GLU A 2 -8.83 -15.87 -16.44
CA GLU A 2 -8.63 -16.11 -17.86
C GLU A 2 -7.22 -16.70 -18.08
N TYR A 3 -6.94 -17.26 -19.24
CA TYR A 3 -5.65 -17.85 -19.55
C TYR A 3 -5.29 -17.53 -20.99
N ASP A 4 -4.05 -17.12 -21.22
CA ASP A 4 -3.50 -17.03 -22.57
C ASP A 4 -3.18 -18.45 -23.07
N GLU A 5 -4.09 -19.00 -23.87
CA GLU A 5 -3.91 -20.35 -24.41
C GLU A 5 -2.77 -20.40 -25.44
N LEU A 6 -1.86 -21.33 -25.20
CA LEU A 6 -0.69 -21.63 -26.01
C LEU A 6 -0.92 -22.87 -26.85
N THR A 7 -0.23 -22.94 -27.99
CA THR A 7 -0.08 -24.21 -28.69
C THR A 7 0.72 -25.21 -27.85
N ARG A 8 0.57 -26.52 -28.14
CA ARG A 8 1.35 -27.57 -27.46
C ARG A 8 2.86 -27.36 -27.57
N GLU A 9 3.33 -26.84 -28.70
CA GLU A 9 4.75 -26.56 -28.93
C GLU A 9 5.23 -25.35 -28.12
N GLU A 10 4.46 -24.27 -28.08
CA GLU A 10 4.77 -23.10 -27.25
C GLU A 10 4.80 -23.45 -25.77
N TYR A 11 3.76 -24.10 -25.28
CA TYR A 11 3.69 -24.59 -23.91
C TYR A 11 4.88 -25.49 -23.56
N ALA A 12 5.21 -26.47 -24.42
CA ALA A 12 6.33 -27.37 -24.16
C ALA A 12 7.66 -26.61 -24.07
N ARG A 13 7.91 -25.66 -24.98
CA ARG A 13 9.11 -24.81 -24.96
C ARG A 13 9.20 -23.95 -23.70
N ARG A 14 8.08 -23.37 -23.26
CA ARG A 14 8.03 -22.50 -22.07
C ARG A 14 8.20 -23.30 -20.77
N ALA A 15 7.50 -24.42 -20.63
CA ALA A 15 7.66 -25.32 -19.48
C ALA A 15 9.06 -25.94 -19.42
N SER A 16 9.61 -26.37 -20.57
CA SER A 16 10.96 -26.93 -20.63
C SER A 16 12.02 -25.87 -20.32
N ALA A 17 11.84 -24.61 -20.73
CA ALA A 17 12.79 -23.53 -20.40
C ALA A 17 12.92 -23.36 -18.88
N MET A 18 11.81 -23.32 -18.13
CA MET A 18 11.86 -23.24 -16.66
C MET A 18 12.60 -24.43 -16.04
N ILE A 19 12.25 -25.66 -16.43
CA ILE A 19 12.86 -26.87 -15.88
C ILE A 19 14.36 -26.90 -16.20
N GLN A 20 14.76 -26.63 -17.44
CA GLN A 20 16.17 -26.62 -17.84
C GLN A 20 16.99 -25.58 -17.07
N ARG A 21 16.38 -24.46 -16.69
CA ARG A 21 17.04 -23.42 -15.92
C ARG A 21 17.33 -23.86 -14.49
N PHE A 22 16.34 -24.51 -13.86
CA PHE A 22 16.45 -24.89 -12.46
C PHE A 22 17.11 -26.25 -12.23
N GLU A 23 17.18 -27.09 -13.27
CA GLU A 23 17.70 -28.45 -13.19
C GLU A 23 19.02 -28.62 -13.93
N GLY A 24 19.92 -29.40 -13.34
CA GLY A 24 21.25 -29.64 -13.93
C GLY A 24 21.21 -30.59 -15.12
N TYR A 25 21.81 -30.19 -16.25
CA TYR A 25 22.02 -31.05 -17.41
C TYR A 25 23.06 -32.15 -17.16
N ARG A 26 22.72 -33.40 -17.49
CA ARG A 26 23.64 -34.55 -17.48
C ARG A 26 23.64 -35.28 -18.82
N ALA A 27 24.79 -35.28 -19.50
CA ALA A 27 24.93 -35.92 -20.82
C ALA A 27 24.90 -37.46 -20.78
N THR A 28 25.22 -38.07 -19.63
CA THR A 28 25.28 -39.53 -19.43
C THR A 28 24.32 -39.99 -18.34
N PRO A 29 23.88 -41.26 -18.34
CA PRO A 29 23.06 -41.80 -17.26
C PRO A 29 23.72 -41.68 -15.87
N TYR A 30 22.92 -41.39 -14.86
CA TYR A 30 23.33 -41.24 -13.46
C TYR A 30 22.21 -41.72 -12.53
N PRO A 31 22.54 -42.13 -11.28
CA PRO A 31 21.52 -42.43 -10.29
C PRO A 31 20.96 -41.13 -9.72
N ASP A 32 19.63 -40.97 -9.74
CA ASP A 32 18.97 -39.86 -9.05
C ASP A 32 18.67 -40.18 -7.57
N ASN A 33 17.99 -39.27 -6.89
CA ASN A 33 17.66 -39.40 -5.46
C ASN A 33 16.70 -40.56 -5.16
N ASP A 34 15.92 -41.01 -6.15
CA ASP A 34 15.01 -42.15 -6.04
C ASP A 34 15.68 -43.46 -6.49
N ASN A 35 17.00 -43.45 -6.71
CA ASN A 35 17.79 -44.54 -7.27
C ASN A 35 17.24 -45.04 -8.62
N MET A 36 16.63 -44.16 -9.41
CA MET A 36 16.31 -44.43 -10.81
C MET A 36 17.49 -44.07 -11.70
N ALA A 37 17.62 -44.79 -12.81
CA ALA A 37 18.61 -44.44 -13.83
C ALA A 37 18.06 -43.27 -14.65
N THR A 38 18.76 -42.15 -14.61
CA THR A 38 18.26 -40.86 -15.11
C THR A 38 19.28 -40.20 -16.04
N ILE A 39 18.83 -39.45 -17.06
CA ILE A 39 19.67 -38.72 -18.02
C ILE A 39 19.05 -37.37 -18.41
N GLY A 40 19.87 -36.43 -18.88
CA GLY A 40 19.42 -35.15 -19.39
C GLY A 40 18.91 -34.25 -18.29
N TYR A 41 17.66 -33.80 -18.43
CA TYR A 41 16.91 -33.01 -17.45
C TYR A 41 15.85 -33.90 -16.77
N GLY A 42 16.27 -35.03 -16.19
CA GLY A 42 15.39 -35.91 -15.41
C GLY A 42 14.63 -36.99 -16.18
N TYR A 43 15.05 -37.37 -17.39
CA TYR A 43 14.46 -38.53 -18.07
C TYR A 43 14.87 -39.83 -17.36
N THR A 44 13.90 -40.62 -16.88
CA THR A 44 14.14 -41.91 -16.23
C THR A 44 14.00 -43.09 -17.20
N PHE A 45 14.95 -44.03 -17.17
CA PHE A 45 14.95 -45.25 -17.99
C PHE A 45 13.95 -46.32 -17.51
N ASN A 46 13.36 -46.14 -16.32
CA ASN A 46 12.42 -47.06 -15.68
C ASN A 46 11.03 -47.02 -16.36
N ARG A 47 11.03 -47.22 -17.68
CA ARG A 47 9.89 -47.21 -18.62
C ARG A 47 9.96 -48.44 -19.53
N ASN A 48 8.89 -48.70 -20.29
CA ASN A 48 8.79 -49.86 -21.18
C ASN A 48 8.78 -49.49 -22.67
N ASN A 49 9.02 -48.22 -23.00
CA ASN A 49 8.93 -47.67 -24.35
C ASN A 49 10.05 -46.64 -24.63
N ASN A 50 11.20 -46.78 -23.98
CA ASN A 50 12.35 -45.89 -24.13
C ASN A 50 12.79 -45.76 -25.58
N VAL A 51 12.83 -46.83 -26.37
CA VAL A 51 13.24 -46.77 -27.79
C VAL A 51 12.36 -45.80 -28.58
N ALA A 52 11.04 -45.92 -28.43
CA ALA A 52 10.09 -45.06 -29.12
C ALA A 52 10.21 -43.58 -28.69
N LEU A 53 10.46 -43.35 -27.39
CA LEU A 53 10.63 -41.99 -26.85
C LEU A 53 11.94 -41.35 -27.33
N PHE A 54 13.03 -42.11 -27.41
CA PHE A 54 14.30 -41.63 -27.97
C PHE A 54 14.19 -41.32 -29.46
N ASP A 55 13.49 -42.17 -30.22
CA ASP A 55 13.21 -41.94 -31.64
C ASP A 55 12.36 -40.67 -31.84
N GLN A 56 11.30 -40.51 -31.05
CA GLN A 56 10.42 -39.34 -31.11
C GLN A 56 11.17 -38.05 -30.72
N ALA A 57 12.09 -38.13 -29.75
CA ALA A 57 12.94 -37.02 -29.36
C ALA A 57 14.06 -36.72 -30.36
N GLY A 58 14.22 -37.55 -31.41
CA GLY A 58 15.24 -37.36 -32.44
C GLY A 58 16.66 -37.75 -32.00
N VAL A 59 16.79 -38.49 -30.90
CA VAL A 59 18.09 -38.94 -30.36
C VAL A 59 18.69 -39.99 -31.29
N GLN A 60 19.88 -39.73 -31.79
CA GLN A 60 20.53 -40.64 -32.74
C GLN A 60 21.23 -41.77 -31.98
N LEU A 61 20.65 -42.98 -32.05
CA LEU A 61 21.20 -44.19 -31.43
C LEU A 61 21.88 -45.09 -32.46
N SER A 62 23.07 -45.60 -32.13
CA SER A 62 23.66 -46.71 -32.87
C SER A 62 22.84 -48.00 -32.72
N ASP A 63 23.04 -48.97 -33.62
CA ASP A 63 22.36 -50.28 -33.55
C ASP A 63 22.57 -50.97 -32.20
N ARG A 64 23.77 -50.84 -31.64
CA ARG A 64 24.12 -51.42 -30.33
C ARG A 64 23.37 -50.72 -29.20
N GLU A 65 23.33 -49.39 -29.21
CA GLU A 65 22.58 -48.63 -28.20
C GLU A 65 21.08 -48.91 -28.29
N ARG A 66 20.53 -48.99 -29.51
CA ARG A 66 19.14 -49.37 -29.73
C ARG A 66 18.81 -50.76 -29.18
N GLN A 67 19.69 -51.74 -29.38
CA GLN A 67 19.53 -53.08 -28.79
C GLN A 67 19.57 -53.05 -27.25
N GLN A 68 20.48 -52.26 -26.66
CA GLN A 68 20.56 -52.13 -25.20
C GLN A 68 19.33 -51.41 -24.62
N LEU A 69 18.84 -50.37 -25.28
CA LEU A 69 17.63 -49.66 -24.88
C LEU A 69 16.39 -50.55 -24.99
N THR A 70 16.32 -51.39 -26.03
CA THR A 70 15.29 -52.44 -26.16
C THR A 70 15.39 -53.47 -25.02
N ALA A 71 16.59 -53.82 -24.58
CA ALA A 71 16.78 -54.71 -23.43
C ALA A 71 16.30 -54.06 -22.12
N ILE A 72 16.53 -52.75 -21.95
CA ILE A 72 15.98 -51.98 -20.82
C ILE A 72 14.44 -52.01 -20.86
N ASP A 73 13.83 -51.77 -22.02
CA ASP A 73 12.37 -51.79 -22.19
C ASP A 73 11.72 -53.11 -21.78
N ASN A 74 12.35 -54.23 -22.16
CA ASN A 74 11.86 -55.57 -21.87
C ASN A 74 12.23 -56.09 -20.47
N ALA A 75 13.13 -55.44 -19.76
CA ALA A 75 13.58 -55.88 -18.44
C ALA A 75 12.50 -55.68 -17.35
N PRO A 76 12.47 -56.55 -16.31
CA PRO A 76 11.61 -56.33 -15.15
C PRO A 76 12.04 -55.06 -14.37
N ALA A 77 11.09 -54.44 -13.65
CA ALA A 77 11.29 -53.14 -13.00
C ALA A 77 12.52 -53.07 -12.08
N ASN A 78 12.83 -54.17 -11.38
CA ASN A 78 13.99 -54.27 -10.48
C ASN A 78 15.35 -54.36 -11.19
N GLN A 79 15.38 -54.55 -12.51
CA GLN A 79 16.61 -54.61 -13.32
C GLN A 79 16.83 -53.35 -14.17
N LYS A 80 15.77 -52.57 -14.44
CA LYS A 80 15.83 -51.40 -15.32
C LYS A 80 16.85 -50.35 -14.87
N THR A 81 16.93 -50.06 -13.56
CA THR A 81 17.92 -49.11 -13.04
C THR A 81 19.35 -49.54 -13.37
N ALA A 82 19.72 -50.79 -13.08
CA ALA A 82 21.08 -51.26 -13.33
C ALA A 82 21.43 -51.24 -14.83
N LEU A 83 20.48 -51.62 -15.68
CA LEU A 83 20.67 -51.59 -17.14
C LEU A 83 20.73 -50.16 -17.68
N GLY A 84 19.90 -49.24 -17.17
CA GLY A 84 19.92 -47.83 -17.55
C GLY A 84 21.21 -47.12 -17.16
N LEU A 85 21.76 -47.39 -15.97
CA LEU A 85 23.06 -46.85 -15.55
C LEU A 85 24.23 -47.38 -16.39
N ALA A 86 24.08 -48.58 -16.96
CA ALA A 86 25.07 -49.18 -17.85
C ALA A 86 24.88 -48.78 -19.33
N PHE A 87 23.85 -48.00 -19.65
CA PHE A 87 23.58 -47.58 -21.03
C PHE A 87 24.63 -46.54 -21.47
N PRO A 88 25.42 -46.79 -22.53
CA PRO A 88 26.61 -45.98 -22.84
C PRO A 88 26.30 -44.69 -23.61
N VAL A 89 25.03 -44.29 -23.70
CA VAL A 89 24.60 -43.14 -24.49
C VAL A 89 25.18 -41.84 -23.94
N GLN A 90 25.50 -40.92 -24.86
CA GLN A 90 25.73 -39.52 -24.56
C GLN A 90 24.76 -38.68 -25.37
N ILE A 91 23.89 -37.94 -24.70
CA ILE A 91 22.95 -37.03 -25.37
C ILE A 91 23.47 -35.60 -25.31
N THR A 92 23.08 -34.78 -26.27
CA THR A 92 23.28 -33.32 -26.32
C THR A 92 22.23 -32.58 -25.47
N ARG A 93 22.41 -31.26 -25.26
CA ARG A 93 21.39 -30.43 -24.60
C ARG A 93 20.09 -30.37 -25.38
N ASP A 94 20.16 -30.31 -26.71
CA ASP A 94 18.97 -30.28 -27.57
C ASP A 94 18.22 -31.61 -27.55
N GLU A 95 18.94 -32.74 -27.58
CA GLU A 95 18.35 -34.07 -27.38
C GLU A 95 17.73 -34.23 -25.99
N ALA A 96 18.41 -33.75 -24.94
CA ALA A 96 17.87 -33.76 -23.58
C ALA A 96 16.62 -32.89 -23.43
N ARG A 97 16.57 -31.71 -24.08
CA ARG A 97 15.37 -30.87 -24.13
C ARG A 97 14.24 -31.59 -24.87
N SER A 98 14.53 -32.19 -26.01
CA SER A 98 13.54 -32.92 -26.80
C SER A 98 12.96 -34.11 -26.03
N LEU A 99 13.81 -34.87 -25.30
CA LEU A 99 13.35 -35.92 -24.39
C LEU A 99 12.49 -35.37 -23.24
N LEU A 100 12.87 -34.22 -22.67
CA LEU A 100 12.06 -33.56 -21.63
C LEU A 100 10.68 -33.21 -22.17
N GLU A 101 10.60 -32.54 -23.31
CA GLU A 101 9.36 -32.04 -23.92
C GLU A 101 8.43 -33.17 -24.37
N THR A 102 8.98 -34.21 -24.98
CA THR A 102 8.20 -35.31 -25.56
C THR A 102 7.82 -36.37 -24.54
N ALA A 103 8.72 -36.68 -23.60
CA ALA A 103 8.61 -37.87 -22.77
C ALA A 103 8.42 -37.57 -21.28
N SER A 104 9.01 -36.50 -20.75
CA SER A 104 9.01 -36.25 -19.30
C SER A 104 7.92 -35.28 -18.87
N LEU A 105 7.69 -34.19 -19.60
CA LEU A 105 6.67 -33.18 -19.26
C LEU A 105 5.29 -33.79 -18.93
N PRO A 106 4.73 -34.73 -19.73
CA PRO A 106 3.41 -35.30 -19.45
C PRO A 106 3.27 -35.94 -18.05
N ASN A 107 4.37 -36.42 -17.46
CA ASN A 107 4.35 -37.04 -16.13
C ASN A 107 4.12 -36.04 -14.99
N TYR A 108 4.42 -34.76 -15.25
CA TYR A 108 4.30 -33.68 -14.26
C TYR A 108 3.06 -32.81 -14.51
N GLU A 109 2.29 -33.08 -15.57
CA GLU A 109 1.06 -32.37 -15.90
C GLU A 109 -0.15 -32.81 -15.03
N GLY A 110 -0.02 -33.87 -14.24
CA GLY A 110 -1.10 -34.44 -13.43
C GLY A 110 -1.87 -33.43 -12.55
N PRO A 111 -1.20 -32.61 -11.72
CA PRO A 111 -1.86 -31.58 -10.94
C PRO A 111 -2.59 -30.55 -11.79
N ALA A 112 -1.96 -30.04 -12.86
CA ALA A 112 -2.58 -29.07 -13.76
C ALA A 112 -3.82 -29.64 -14.48
N ASN A 113 -3.77 -30.92 -14.87
CA ASN A 113 -4.91 -31.61 -15.47
C ASN A 113 -6.09 -31.71 -14.52
N ARG A 114 -5.86 -31.98 -13.22
CA ARG A 114 -6.94 -32.02 -12.22
C ARG A 114 -7.60 -30.65 -12.02
N LEU A 115 -6.83 -29.58 -12.17
CA LEU A 115 -7.29 -28.20 -12.08
C LEU A 115 -7.89 -27.69 -13.40
N ASN A 116 -7.95 -28.52 -14.44
CA ASN A 116 -8.40 -28.14 -15.78
C ASN A 116 -7.68 -26.92 -16.37
N MET A 117 -6.42 -26.69 -16.00
CA MET A 117 -5.65 -25.56 -16.53
C MET A 117 -5.36 -25.79 -18.02
N PRO A 118 -5.67 -24.83 -18.91
CA PRO A 118 -5.32 -24.96 -20.31
C PRO A 118 -3.80 -24.91 -20.52
N LEU A 119 -3.34 -25.16 -21.74
CA LEU A 119 -1.93 -24.97 -22.06
C LEU A 119 -1.60 -23.49 -21.97
N SER A 120 -0.94 -23.06 -20.90
CA SER A 120 -0.66 -21.64 -20.63
C SER A 120 0.64 -21.49 -19.83
N ASP A 121 1.06 -20.26 -19.56
CA ASP A 121 2.23 -19.97 -18.73
C ASP A 121 2.01 -20.33 -17.26
N GLU A 122 0.79 -20.17 -16.76
CA GLU A 122 0.35 -20.62 -15.43
C GLU A 122 0.49 -22.13 -15.30
N ARG A 123 0.10 -22.88 -16.34
CA ARG A 123 0.28 -24.32 -16.37
C ARG A 123 1.77 -24.68 -16.40
N ALA A 124 2.57 -23.97 -17.19
CA ALA A 124 4.02 -24.18 -17.24
C ALA A 124 4.68 -23.93 -15.86
N ALA A 125 4.26 -22.89 -15.14
CA ALA A 125 4.72 -22.60 -13.78
C ALA A 125 4.38 -23.74 -12.81
N LEU A 126 3.12 -24.19 -12.79
CA LEU A 126 2.70 -25.32 -11.94
C LEU A 126 3.43 -26.62 -12.30
N VAL A 127 3.71 -26.87 -13.57
CA VAL A 127 4.47 -28.04 -14.00
C VAL A 127 5.93 -27.96 -13.57
N SER A 128 6.56 -26.77 -13.62
CA SER A 128 7.90 -26.56 -13.04
C SER A 128 7.91 -26.84 -11.53
N VAL A 129 6.88 -26.38 -10.80
CA VAL A 129 6.71 -26.68 -9.38
C VAL A 129 6.58 -28.20 -9.14
N THR A 130 5.74 -28.84 -9.93
CA THR A 130 5.46 -30.28 -9.85
C THR A 130 6.71 -31.10 -10.17
N TYR A 131 7.51 -30.66 -11.12
CA TYR A 131 8.81 -31.27 -11.42
C TYR A 131 9.74 -31.19 -10.20
N ASN A 132 9.84 -30.02 -9.55
CA ASN A 132 10.70 -29.83 -8.38
C ASN A 132 10.29 -30.65 -7.15
N ARG A 133 8.98 -30.77 -6.91
CA ARG A 133 8.44 -31.29 -5.64
C ARG A 133 7.81 -32.67 -5.75
N GLY A 134 7.43 -33.08 -6.95
CA GLY A 134 6.60 -34.26 -7.22
C GLY A 134 5.11 -33.98 -7.04
N ALA A 135 4.28 -34.62 -7.87
CA ALA A 135 2.82 -34.43 -7.89
C ALA A 135 2.16 -34.69 -6.52
N GLY A 136 2.59 -35.74 -5.81
CA GLY A 136 2.04 -36.05 -4.49
C GLY A 136 2.28 -34.95 -3.45
N ARG A 137 3.38 -34.20 -3.54
CA ARG A 137 3.65 -33.06 -2.64
C ARG A 137 2.83 -31.83 -3.02
N VAL A 138 2.62 -31.58 -4.31
CA VAL A 138 1.69 -30.54 -4.77
C VAL A 138 0.29 -30.83 -4.22
N ASP A 139 -0.19 -32.06 -4.36
CA ASP A 139 -1.53 -32.46 -3.90
C ASP A 139 -1.72 -32.36 -2.38
N THR A 140 -0.66 -32.53 -1.59
CA THR A 140 -0.77 -32.64 -0.12
C THR A 140 -0.22 -31.45 0.68
N HIS A 141 0.58 -30.58 0.05
CA HIS A 141 1.25 -29.43 0.71
C HIS A 141 1.05 -28.11 -0.06
N MET A 142 0.30 -28.09 -1.15
CA MET A 142 -0.09 -26.87 -1.87
C MET A 142 -1.61 -26.76 -1.98
N GLN A 143 -2.32 -27.22 -0.95
CA GLN A 143 -3.78 -27.22 -0.95
C GLN A 143 -4.35 -25.81 -1.18
N GLY A 144 -3.80 -24.79 -0.51
CA GLY A 144 -4.22 -23.40 -0.71
C GLY A 144 -4.05 -22.91 -2.14
N PHE A 145 -2.95 -23.28 -2.82
CA PHE A 145 -2.78 -22.98 -4.24
C PHE A 145 -3.84 -23.69 -5.10
N THR A 146 -4.07 -24.99 -4.88
CA THR A 146 -5.02 -25.76 -5.69
C THR A 146 -6.47 -25.31 -5.49
N GLU A 147 -6.83 -24.90 -4.28
CA GLU A 147 -8.16 -24.36 -3.96
C GLU A 147 -8.33 -22.98 -4.59
N ALA A 148 -7.36 -22.07 -4.43
CA ALA A 148 -7.39 -20.76 -5.09
C ALA A 148 -7.51 -20.87 -6.62
N VAL A 149 -6.82 -21.84 -7.23
CA VAL A 149 -6.96 -22.09 -8.67
C VAL A 149 -8.36 -22.60 -9.03
N ALA A 150 -8.92 -23.50 -8.24
CA ALA A 150 -10.26 -24.03 -8.47
C ALA A 150 -11.35 -22.96 -8.28
N ASP A 151 -11.16 -22.04 -7.34
CA ASP A 151 -12.09 -20.95 -7.01
C ASP A 151 -11.93 -19.75 -7.95
N GLY A 152 -10.92 -19.75 -8.82
CA GLY A 152 -10.66 -18.64 -9.73
C GLY A 152 -9.97 -17.43 -9.08
N ASP A 153 -9.44 -17.58 -7.86
CA ASP A 153 -8.73 -16.53 -7.12
C ASP A 153 -7.26 -16.47 -7.52
N ARG A 154 -6.97 -15.79 -8.64
CA ARG A 154 -5.61 -15.66 -9.18
C ARG A 154 -4.65 -15.03 -8.16
N ALA A 155 -5.09 -13.99 -7.46
CA ALA A 155 -4.24 -13.26 -6.53
C ALA A 155 -3.82 -14.16 -5.37
N GLU A 156 -4.75 -14.92 -4.80
CA GLU A 156 -4.46 -15.92 -3.78
C GLU A 156 -3.53 -17.01 -4.32
N ALA A 157 -3.81 -17.57 -5.52
CA ALA A 157 -2.95 -18.58 -6.13
C ALA A 157 -1.51 -18.06 -6.33
N TRP A 158 -1.35 -16.82 -6.76
CA TRP A 158 -0.06 -16.17 -6.90
C TRP A 158 0.66 -16.03 -5.55
N TYR A 159 -0.03 -15.60 -4.49
CA TYR A 159 0.53 -15.54 -3.13
C TYR A 159 1.02 -16.92 -2.68
N GLN A 160 0.17 -17.94 -2.84
CA GLN A 160 0.49 -19.31 -2.45
C GLN A 160 1.74 -19.81 -3.17
N LEU A 161 1.85 -19.54 -4.48
CA LEU A 161 2.99 -19.92 -5.29
C LEU A 161 4.27 -19.16 -4.92
N ARG A 162 4.18 -17.83 -4.75
CA ARG A 162 5.36 -16.99 -4.47
C ARG A 162 5.89 -17.19 -3.05
N TYR A 163 4.99 -17.33 -2.07
CA TYR A 163 5.35 -17.23 -0.67
C TYR A 163 5.16 -18.52 0.14
N ASN A 164 4.15 -19.35 -0.20
CA ASN A 164 3.75 -20.51 0.62
C ASN A 164 4.08 -21.88 -0.02
N SER A 165 4.64 -21.94 -1.22
CA SER A 165 4.95 -23.22 -1.90
C SER A 165 6.37 -23.74 -1.62
N ARG A 166 7.09 -23.13 -0.69
CA ARG A 166 8.44 -23.52 -0.27
C ARG A 166 8.34 -24.26 1.05
N GLY A 167 8.96 -25.44 1.16
CA GLY A 167 9.06 -26.11 2.46
C GLY A 167 9.88 -25.28 3.45
N THR A 168 10.08 -25.78 4.66
CA THR A 168 10.99 -25.15 5.62
C THR A 168 12.44 -25.57 5.37
N ASN A 169 13.35 -24.61 5.18
CA ASN A 169 14.79 -24.85 5.17
C ASN A 169 15.52 -23.86 6.09
N THR A 170 16.51 -24.36 6.83
CA THR A 170 17.33 -23.53 7.75
C THR A 170 18.63 -23.05 7.10
N ASP A 171 19.02 -23.64 5.97
CA ASP A 171 20.20 -23.21 5.20
C ASP A 171 19.84 -21.98 4.34
N PRO A 172 20.48 -20.82 4.57
CA PRO A 172 20.11 -19.59 3.90
C PRO A 172 20.41 -19.58 2.39
N ASP A 173 21.40 -20.34 1.93
CA ASP A 173 21.74 -20.40 0.50
C ASP A 173 20.73 -21.28 -0.26
N ILE A 174 20.31 -22.39 0.36
CA ILE A 174 19.25 -23.24 -0.21
C ILE A 174 17.92 -22.49 -0.20
N GLU A 175 17.61 -21.78 0.87
CA GLU A 175 16.40 -20.98 1.01
C GLU A 175 16.35 -19.85 -0.04
N LEU A 176 17.47 -19.15 -0.27
CA LEU A 176 17.59 -18.15 -1.34
C LEU A 176 17.31 -18.77 -2.72
N GLY A 177 17.91 -19.92 -3.01
CA GLY A 177 17.71 -20.63 -4.28
C GLY A 177 16.25 -21.01 -4.52
N ILE A 178 15.58 -21.53 -3.49
CA ILE A 178 14.16 -21.88 -3.56
C ILE A 178 13.30 -20.63 -3.78
N ARG A 179 13.52 -19.56 -3.02
CA ARG A 179 12.75 -18.31 -3.15
C ARG A 179 12.94 -17.64 -4.50
N SER A 180 14.18 -17.61 -5.00
CA SER A 180 14.51 -17.12 -6.34
C SER A 180 13.74 -17.88 -7.43
N ARG A 181 13.69 -19.22 -7.33
CA ARG A 181 12.90 -20.08 -8.22
C ARG A 181 11.39 -19.78 -8.12
N ARG A 182 10.84 -19.72 -6.91
CA ARG A 182 9.40 -19.42 -6.69
C ARG A 182 9.01 -18.02 -7.18
N GLY A 183 9.91 -17.05 -7.09
CA GLY A 183 9.71 -15.72 -7.67
C GLY A 183 9.51 -15.77 -9.18
N MET A 184 10.34 -16.54 -9.90
CA MET A 184 10.22 -16.69 -11.36
C MET A 184 8.98 -17.51 -11.77
N GLU A 185 8.68 -18.59 -11.04
CA GLU A 185 7.47 -19.38 -11.28
C GLU A 185 6.19 -18.56 -11.01
N ALA A 186 6.19 -17.72 -9.97
CA ALA A 186 5.08 -16.79 -9.71
C ALA A 186 5.00 -15.66 -10.74
N GLN A 187 6.13 -15.20 -11.28
CA GLN A 187 6.14 -14.22 -12.37
C GLN A 187 5.54 -14.80 -13.65
N ALA A 188 5.88 -16.05 -13.98
CA ALA A 188 5.27 -16.74 -15.12
C ALA A 188 3.79 -17.09 -14.89
N PHE A 189 3.38 -17.34 -13.65
CA PHE A 189 1.96 -17.51 -13.31
C PHE A 189 1.17 -16.19 -13.40
N GLY A 190 1.80 -15.06 -13.10
CA GLY A 190 1.19 -13.75 -13.19
C GLY A 190 0.24 -13.44 -12.02
N LEU A 191 0.30 -12.20 -11.53
CA LEU A 191 -0.64 -11.69 -10.53
C LEU A 191 -1.98 -11.26 -11.16
N TYR A 192 -1.96 -10.98 -12.47
CA TYR A 192 -3.07 -10.46 -13.26
C TYR A 192 -3.28 -11.35 -14.49
N ASP A 193 -4.49 -11.34 -15.05
CA ASP A 193 -4.76 -11.84 -16.40
C ASP A 193 -3.96 -11.02 -17.42
N ASP A 194 -4.05 -9.69 -17.37
CA ASP A 194 -3.22 -8.76 -18.14
C ASP A 194 -2.82 -7.55 -17.27
N PRO A 195 -1.53 -7.40 -16.90
CA PRO A 195 -1.08 -6.28 -16.09
C PRO A 195 -1.24 -4.91 -16.76
N GLN A 196 -1.46 -4.86 -18.09
CA GLN A 196 -1.76 -3.61 -18.81
C GLN A 196 -3.24 -3.25 -18.80
N ASN A 197 -4.11 -4.21 -18.45
CA ASN A 197 -5.56 -4.05 -18.49
C ASN A 197 -6.24 -4.68 -17.26
N VAL A 198 -5.78 -4.29 -16.08
CA VAL A 198 -6.31 -4.79 -14.81
C VAL A 198 -7.76 -4.36 -14.61
N THR A 199 -8.64 -5.33 -14.33
CA THR A 199 -10.06 -5.13 -14.02
C THR A 199 -10.29 -4.67 -12.57
N SER A 200 -11.49 -4.14 -12.28
CA SER A 200 -11.86 -3.75 -10.90
C SER A 200 -11.82 -4.94 -9.94
N ASP A 201 -12.29 -6.10 -10.40
CA ASP A 201 -12.36 -7.31 -9.58
C ASP A 201 -10.97 -7.87 -9.30
N GLU A 202 -10.06 -7.83 -10.28
CA GLU A 202 -8.65 -8.18 -10.06
C GLU A 202 -7.98 -7.22 -9.08
N ALA A 203 -8.17 -5.91 -9.24
CA ALA A 203 -7.58 -4.93 -8.34
C ALA A 203 -8.04 -5.14 -6.89
N ARG A 204 -9.33 -5.36 -6.67
CA ARG A 204 -9.89 -5.71 -5.35
C ARG A 204 -9.38 -7.07 -4.86
N GLY A 205 -9.28 -8.06 -5.73
CA GLY A 205 -8.72 -9.38 -5.40
C GLY A 205 -7.27 -9.31 -4.93
N VAL A 206 -6.44 -8.49 -5.58
CA VAL A 206 -5.06 -8.25 -5.16
C VAL A 206 -4.98 -7.58 -3.79
N TYR A 207 -5.79 -6.56 -3.53
CA TYR A 207 -5.80 -5.89 -2.22
C TYR A 207 -6.40 -6.75 -1.10
N ARG A 208 -7.39 -7.59 -1.41
CA ARG A 208 -7.89 -8.63 -0.51
C ARG A 208 -6.79 -9.62 -0.13
N MET A 209 -6.11 -10.17 -1.12
CA MET A 209 -4.97 -11.07 -0.91
C MET A 209 -3.88 -10.37 -0.07
N LEU A 210 -3.54 -9.13 -0.42
CA LEU A 210 -2.56 -8.35 0.33
C LEU A 210 -3.01 -8.16 1.77
N GLN A 211 -4.28 -7.81 2.04
CA GLN A 211 -4.74 -7.59 3.40
C GLN A 211 -4.68 -8.88 4.24
N LEU A 212 -5.12 -10.00 3.67
CA LEU A 212 -5.10 -11.31 4.33
C LEU A 212 -3.68 -11.75 4.68
N HIS A 213 -2.70 -11.46 3.81
CA HIS A 213 -1.33 -11.96 3.96
C HIS A 213 -0.28 -10.88 4.23
N ARG A 214 -0.70 -9.66 4.56
CA ARG A 214 0.14 -8.46 4.63
C ARG A 214 1.40 -8.68 5.44
N ASP A 215 1.23 -9.21 6.65
CA ASP A 215 2.33 -9.44 7.58
C ASP A 215 3.31 -10.49 7.06
N ASP A 216 2.81 -11.53 6.39
CA ASP A 216 3.65 -12.58 5.85
C ASP A 216 4.47 -12.11 4.65
N ILE A 217 3.82 -11.40 3.72
CA ILE A 217 4.46 -10.74 2.60
C ILE A 217 5.50 -9.73 3.12
N ALA A 218 5.13 -8.87 4.07
CA ALA A 218 6.02 -7.86 4.66
C ALA A 218 7.24 -8.49 5.32
N ARG A 219 7.08 -9.55 6.12
CA ARG A 219 8.23 -10.26 6.72
C ARG A 219 9.13 -10.84 5.64
N ASN A 220 8.55 -11.51 4.66
CA ASN A 220 9.29 -12.19 3.60
C ASN A 220 10.12 -11.23 2.76
N GLU A 221 9.49 -10.18 2.22
CA GLU A 221 10.14 -9.20 1.38
C GLU A 221 11.22 -8.44 2.14
N ARG A 222 11.02 -8.18 3.44
CA ARG A 222 12.05 -7.58 4.30
C ARG A 222 13.23 -8.52 4.55
N GLU A 223 13.05 -9.82 4.54
CA GLU A 223 14.14 -10.78 4.81
C GLU A 223 14.87 -11.22 3.53
N TRP A 224 14.16 -11.30 2.41
CA TRP A 224 14.66 -11.94 1.18
C TRP A 224 14.44 -11.13 -0.08
N GLY A 225 13.95 -9.90 0.00
CA GLY A 225 13.60 -9.11 -1.18
C GLY A 225 13.80 -7.62 -0.95
N THR A 226 12.78 -6.87 -1.35
CA THR A 226 12.70 -5.43 -1.12
C THR A 226 11.43 -5.18 -0.34
N GLY A 227 11.56 -4.72 0.91
CA GLY A 227 10.44 -4.41 1.78
C GLY A 227 9.53 -3.31 1.20
N PHE A 228 8.33 -3.19 1.78
CA PHE A 228 7.36 -2.16 1.40
C PHE A 228 7.92 -0.74 1.49
N ASP A 229 8.79 -0.48 2.47
CA ASP A 229 9.53 0.78 2.64
C ASP A 229 10.64 1.02 1.58
N GLY A 230 10.76 0.14 0.59
CA GLY A 230 11.80 0.18 -0.44
C GLY A 230 13.17 -0.30 0.04
N THR A 231 13.31 -0.73 1.30
CA THR A 231 14.59 -1.24 1.80
C THR A 231 14.90 -2.58 1.17
N ALA A 232 15.95 -2.61 0.35
CA ALA A 232 16.41 -3.81 -0.33
C ALA A 232 17.44 -4.57 0.50
N GLN A 233 17.29 -5.89 0.57
CA GLN A 233 18.36 -6.76 1.06
C GLN A 233 19.59 -6.71 0.14
N PRO A 234 20.80 -6.98 0.67
CA PRO A 234 21.99 -7.09 -0.16
C PRO A 234 21.79 -8.10 -1.30
N LEU A 235 22.43 -7.85 -2.45
CA LEU A 235 22.29 -8.70 -3.65
C LEU A 235 22.59 -10.19 -3.42
N ALA A 236 23.38 -10.52 -2.39
CA ALA A 236 23.69 -11.90 -2.01
C ALA A 236 22.54 -12.61 -1.27
N HIS A 237 21.51 -11.88 -0.83
CA HIS A 237 20.39 -12.38 -0.05
C HIS A 237 19.02 -11.99 -0.62
N ASN A 238 19.01 -11.14 -1.66
CA ASN A 238 17.79 -10.71 -2.34
C ASN A 238 17.39 -11.73 -3.42
N ALA A 239 16.31 -12.47 -3.17
CA ALA A 239 15.73 -13.49 -4.03
C ALA A 239 15.20 -12.92 -5.34
N VAL A 240 14.58 -11.74 -5.33
CA VAL A 240 14.08 -11.08 -6.55
C VAL A 240 15.24 -10.72 -7.47
N ALA A 241 16.24 -10.00 -6.94
CA ALA A 241 17.42 -9.62 -7.70
C ALA A 241 18.23 -10.84 -8.17
N THR A 242 18.33 -11.87 -7.32
CA THR A 242 18.99 -13.13 -7.68
C THR A 242 18.25 -13.85 -8.80
N SER A 243 16.92 -13.88 -8.77
CA SER A 243 16.12 -14.51 -9.81
C SER A 243 16.31 -13.84 -11.17
N ASN A 244 16.22 -12.50 -11.23
CA ASN A 244 16.37 -11.78 -12.50
C ASN A 244 17.79 -11.89 -13.05
N ARG A 245 18.81 -11.67 -12.20
CA ARG A 245 20.22 -11.77 -12.60
C ARG A 245 20.58 -13.16 -13.10
N ASN A 246 20.10 -14.19 -12.41
CA ASN A 246 20.49 -15.56 -12.69
C ASN A 246 19.60 -16.21 -13.73
N ASN A 247 18.57 -15.58 -14.30
CA ASN A 247 17.69 -16.24 -15.27
C ASN A 247 17.33 -15.32 -16.46
N PRO A 248 18.31 -14.74 -17.17
CA PRO A 248 18.05 -13.75 -18.23
C PRO A 248 17.21 -14.30 -19.40
N ASP A 249 17.34 -15.60 -19.66
CA ASP A 249 16.54 -16.33 -20.65
C ASP A 249 15.06 -16.46 -20.23
N LEU A 250 14.79 -16.69 -18.95
CA LEU A 250 13.42 -16.71 -18.44
C LEU A 250 12.85 -15.30 -18.33
N VAL A 251 13.66 -14.29 -17.98
CA VAL A 251 13.26 -12.88 -18.00
C VAL A 251 12.81 -12.46 -19.40
N GLN A 252 13.48 -12.92 -20.45
CA GLN A 252 13.07 -12.65 -21.81
C GLN A 252 11.72 -13.30 -22.16
N LEU A 253 11.38 -14.44 -21.56
CA LEU A 253 10.16 -15.21 -21.83
C LEU A 253 8.95 -14.74 -21.01
N PHE A 254 9.16 -14.44 -19.73
CA PHE A 254 8.09 -14.20 -18.74
C PHE A 254 8.16 -12.82 -18.07
N GLY A 255 9.18 -12.02 -18.39
CA GLY A 255 9.44 -10.74 -17.73
C GLY A 255 10.30 -10.86 -16.47
N GLU A 256 10.72 -9.70 -15.95
CA GLU A 256 11.43 -9.63 -14.69
C GLU A 256 10.50 -9.94 -13.52
N VAL A 257 11.00 -10.68 -12.52
CA VAL A 257 10.33 -10.83 -11.23
C VAL A 257 10.25 -9.44 -10.57
N PRO A 258 9.04 -8.91 -10.31
CA PRO A 258 8.89 -7.60 -9.71
C PRO A 258 9.13 -7.64 -8.20
N THR A 259 9.58 -6.52 -7.65
CA THR A 259 9.42 -6.25 -6.22
C THR A 259 7.93 -6.23 -5.86
N ILE A 260 7.58 -6.40 -4.59
CA ILE A 260 6.17 -6.38 -4.21
C ILE A 260 5.48 -5.06 -4.58
N ASN A 261 6.16 -3.91 -4.39
CA ASN A 261 5.61 -2.61 -4.75
C ASN A 261 5.34 -2.48 -6.27
N ALA A 262 6.26 -2.99 -7.11
CA ALA A 262 6.07 -2.99 -8.56
C ALA A 262 4.95 -3.96 -8.98
N ALA A 263 4.80 -5.09 -8.29
CA ALA A 263 3.73 -6.04 -8.57
C ALA A 263 2.33 -5.46 -8.25
N LEU A 264 2.21 -4.65 -7.20
CA LEU A 264 0.94 -4.05 -6.76
C LEU A 264 0.54 -2.78 -7.53
N GLU A 265 1.46 -2.17 -8.27
CA GLU A 265 1.21 -0.89 -8.96
C GLU A 265 0.03 -0.92 -9.96
N PRO A 266 -0.15 -1.96 -10.81
CA PRO A 266 -1.32 -2.06 -11.67
C PRO A 266 -2.65 -2.09 -10.91
N ALA A 267 -2.76 -2.91 -9.86
CA ALA A 267 -3.94 -2.95 -8.98
C ALA A 267 -4.20 -1.60 -8.31
N ARG A 268 -3.16 -0.94 -7.76
CA ARG A 268 -3.26 0.38 -7.15
C ARG A 268 -3.89 1.39 -8.10
N ASN A 269 -3.33 1.49 -9.31
CA ASN A 269 -3.75 2.48 -10.30
C ASN A 269 -5.19 2.24 -10.76
N ARG A 270 -5.59 0.96 -10.92
CA ARG A 270 -6.96 0.59 -11.24
C ARG A 270 -7.92 0.95 -10.10
N LEU A 271 -7.60 0.53 -8.87
CA LEU A 271 -8.42 0.79 -7.69
C LEU A 271 -8.64 2.30 -7.47
N LEU A 272 -7.58 3.11 -7.57
CA LEU A 272 -7.69 4.57 -7.44
C LEU A 272 -8.47 5.21 -8.60
N THR A 273 -8.50 4.58 -9.77
CA THR A 273 -9.35 5.04 -10.88
C THR A 273 -10.82 4.74 -10.62
N ASP A 274 -11.13 3.56 -10.11
CA ASP A 274 -12.48 3.19 -9.70
C ASP A 274 -12.97 4.10 -8.57
N LEU A 275 -12.16 4.30 -7.53
CA LEU A 275 -12.51 5.18 -6.41
C LEU A 275 -12.73 6.63 -6.83
N ARG A 276 -11.97 7.18 -7.79
CA ARG A 276 -12.24 8.53 -8.32
C ARG A 276 -13.56 8.61 -9.08
N THR A 277 -14.01 7.49 -9.66
CA THR A 277 -15.31 7.40 -10.34
C THR A 277 -16.43 7.31 -9.31
N ASP A 278 -16.22 6.51 -8.26
CA ASP A 278 -17.20 6.29 -7.20
C ASP A 278 -17.30 7.49 -6.24
N HIS A 279 -16.20 8.22 -6.06
CA HIS A 279 -16.03 9.35 -5.13
C HIS A 279 -15.52 10.61 -5.85
N PRO A 280 -16.32 11.19 -6.77
CA PRO A 280 -15.87 12.32 -7.59
C PRO A 280 -15.57 13.58 -6.76
N ASP A 281 -16.16 13.71 -5.58
CA ASP A 281 -16.04 14.87 -4.70
C ASP A 281 -14.72 14.93 -3.90
N ILE A 282 -13.95 13.83 -3.90
CA ILE A 282 -12.60 13.71 -3.32
C ILE A 282 -11.59 13.18 -4.34
N ALA A 283 -11.90 13.24 -5.63
CA ALA A 283 -11.06 12.65 -6.67
C ALA A 283 -9.64 13.26 -6.73
N ASP A 284 -9.47 14.49 -6.27
CA ASP A 284 -8.19 15.20 -6.13
C ASP A 284 -7.30 14.60 -5.03
N ARG A 285 -7.89 13.98 -4.00
CA ARG A 285 -7.20 13.27 -2.92
C ARG A 285 -6.77 11.85 -3.33
N LEU A 286 -7.34 11.31 -4.41
CA LEU A 286 -7.17 9.92 -4.87
C LEU A 286 -6.25 9.78 -6.09
N ALA A 287 -5.23 10.63 -6.20
CA ALA A 287 -4.26 10.55 -7.28
C ALA A 287 -3.40 9.27 -7.19
N ASN A 288 -2.92 8.73 -8.31
CA ASN A 288 -2.14 7.47 -8.34
C ASN A 288 -0.86 7.50 -7.48
N ASN A 289 -0.33 8.69 -7.21
CA ASN A 289 0.85 8.90 -6.37
C ASN A 289 0.51 9.37 -4.95
N ALA A 290 -0.77 9.49 -4.60
CA ALA A 290 -1.21 9.90 -3.27
C ALA A 290 -0.90 8.83 -2.22
N PHE A 291 -0.97 7.56 -2.63
CA PHE A 291 -0.74 6.41 -1.76
C PHE A 291 0.35 5.50 -2.34
N ALA A 292 1.26 5.05 -1.48
CA ALA A 292 2.11 3.91 -1.81
C ALA A 292 1.24 2.66 -2.01
N ALA A 293 1.69 1.71 -2.83
CA ALA A 293 0.87 0.53 -3.14
C ALA A 293 0.58 -0.33 -1.89
N ASP A 294 1.45 -0.28 -0.88
CA ASP A 294 1.29 -0.94 0.41
C ASP A 294 0.53 -0.08 1.45
N ALA A 295 0.27 1.19 1.17
CA ALA A 295 -0.46 2.13 2.03
C ALA A 295 -1.98 2.10 1.79
N ILE A 296 -2.48 1.10 1.06
CA ILE A 296 -3.89 0.86 0.84
C ILE A 296 -4.30 -0.37 1.64
N PHE A 297 -5.30 -0.20 2.50
CA PHE A 297 -5.86 -1.21 3.37
C PHE A 297 -7.35 -1.33 3.06
N MET A 298 -7.80 -2.55 2.86
CA MET A 298 -9.15 -2.83 2.39
C MET A 298 -9.69 -4.04 3.15
N ASP A 299 -10.95 -3.99 3.56
CA ASP A 299 -11.62 -5.15 4.10
C ASP A 299 -11.52 -6.31 3.09
N PRO A 300 -10.93 -7.45 3.48
CA PRO A 300 -10.83 -8.60 2.61
C PRO A 300 -12.18 -9.27 2.34
N GLY A 301 -13.24 -8.94 3.09
CA GLY A 301 -14.54 -9.57 2.98
C GLY A 301 -14.56 -11.02 3.48
N ARG A 302 -13.56 -11.43 4.28
CA ARG A 302 -13.41 -12.76 4.90
C ARG A 302 -12.17 -12.79 5.79
N ASP A 303 -12.11 -13.75 6.71
CA ASP A 303 -10.95 -13.99 7.55
C ASP A 303 -10.01 -15.07 6.99
N LEU A 304 -8.74 -15.02 7.41
CA LEU A 304 -7.85 -16.17 7.28
C LEU A 304 -8.38 -17.36 8.08
N ARG A 305 -8.23 -18.57 7.52
CA ARG A 305 -8.60 -19.79 8.23
C ARG A 305 -7.70 -20.02 9.45
N THR A 306 -8.17 -19.64 10.63
CA THR A 306 -7.44 -19.83 11.89
C THR A 306 -8.08 -20.94 12.73
N GLY A 307 -7.28 -21.88 13.26
CA GLY A 307 -7.83 -23.00 14.03
C GLY A 307 -6.79 -23.97 14.57
N ALA A 308 -7.01 -24.45 15.79
CA ALA A 308 -6.21 -25.53 16.38
C ALA A 308 -6.42 -26.82 15.59
N GLY A 309 -5.35 -27.37 15.02
CA GLY A 309 -5.40 -28.58 14.17
C GLY A 309 -5.20 -28.33 12.68
N LEU A 310 -5.15 -27.06 12.24
CA LEU A 310 -4.72 -26.72 10.89
C LEU A 310 -3.19 -26.75 10.79
N ARG A 311 -2.68 -27.27 9.68
CA ARG A 311 -1.26 -27.16 9.36
C ARG A 311 -0.89 -25.70 9.06
N VAL A 312 0.40 -25.36 9.14
CA VAL A 312 0.89 -23.98 8.92
C VAL A 312 0.48 -23.45 7.55
N ASP A 313 0.63 -24.26 6.51
CA ASP A 313 0.24 -23.98 5.14
C ASP A 313 -1.28 -23.79 4.96
N GLN A 314 -2.08 -24.49 5.78
CA GLN A 314 -3.55 -24.37 5.77
C GLN A 314 -4.07 -23.14 6.51
N ARG A 315 -3.26 -22.50 7.36
CA ARG A 315 -3.67 -21.30 8.10
C ARG A 315 -3.63 -20.03 7.26
N ASN A 316 -2.82 -20.03 6.22
CA ASN A 316 -2.69 -18.90 5.30
C ASN A 316 -3.54 -19.14 4.04
N ASN A 317 -4.78 -19.61 4.19
CA ASN A 317 -5.67 -19.93 3.08
C ASN A 317 -7.08 -19.38 3.37
N THR A 318 -7.82 -19.09 2.30
CA THR A 318 -9.03 -18.29 2.27
C THR A 318 -10.21 -19.03 1.63
N THR A 319 -10.44 -20.30 1.99
CA THR A 319 -11.49 -21.19 1.43
C THR A 319 -12.94 -20.75 1.70
N GLN A 320 -13.16 -19.49 2.06
CA GLN A 320 -14.47 -18.93 2.33
C GLN A 320 -14.83 -17.99 1.18
N ASP A 321 -16.10 -18.07 0.77
CA ASP A 321 -16.68 -17.07 -0.12
C ASP A 321 -16.54 -15.68 0.51
N VAL A 322 -16.41 -14.67 -0.34
CA VAL A 322 -16.41 -13.28 0.11
C VAL A 322 -17.79 -12.98 0.69
N ASP A 323 -17.83 -12.55 1.94
CA ASP A 323 -19.01 -12.04 2.62
C ASP A 323 -19.07 -10.52 2.41
N PRO A 324 -20.12 -10.00 1.74
CA PRO A 324 -20.25 -8.56 1.50
C PRO A 324 -20.57 -7.75 2.77
N ASP A 325 -20.96 -8.38 3.88
CA ASP A 325 -21.29 -7.71 5.15
C ASP A 325 -20.23 -8.04 6.24
N HIS A 326 -19.01 -8.37 5.82
CA HIS A 326 -17.91 -8.78 6.70
C HIS A 326 -17.38 -7.62 7.54
N ALA A 327 -17.54 -7.69 8.86
CA ALA A 327 -16.92 -6.72 9.76
C ALA A 327 -15.40 -6.95 9.89
N ALA A 328 -14.60 -5.96 9.53
CA ALA A 328 -13.15 -5.97 9.67
C ALA A 328 -12.63 -4.94 10.68
N THR A 329 -11.43 -5.21 11.20
CA THR A 329 -10.60 -4.20 11.86
C THR A 329 -9.39 -3.92 10.99
N ILE A 330 -9.35 -2.72 10.44
CA ILE A 330 -8.30 -2.24 9.56
C ILE A 330 -7.45 -1.23 10.33
N ASP A 331 -6.19 -1.59 10.57
CA ASP A 331 -5.24 -0.80 11.32
C ASP A 331 -3.98 -0.58 10.46
N SER A 332 -3.71 0.67 10.08
CA SER A 332 -2.58 1.01 9.21
C SER A 332 -1.27 1.22 9.96
N GLN A 333 -1.26 1.03 11.29
CA GLN A 333 -0.11 1.34 12.14
C GLN A 333 1.16 0.65 11.64
N ARG A 334 2.15 1.46 11.31
CA ARG A 334 3.48 0.99 10.92
C ARG A 334 4.53 1.64 11.80
N MET A 335 5.48 0.83 12.25
CA MET A 335 6.58 1.28 13.11
C MET A 335 7.92 1.18 12.37
N THR A 336 8.73 2.22 12.49
CA THR A 336 10.13 2.23 12.08
C THR A 336 10.95 1.21 12.86
N ARG A 337 12.02 0.69 12.25
CA ARG A 337 12.94 -0.26 12.90
C ARG A 337 13.99 0.47 13.75
N GLY A 338 14.43 -0.19 14.83
CA GLY A 338 15.57 0.24 15.64
C GLY A 338 15.31 0.15 17.13
N ASN A 339 16.28 0.60 17.93
CA ASN A 339 16.19 0.56 19.40
C ASN A 339 15.14 1.52 19.99
N ALA A 340 14.60 2.42 19.17
CA ALA A 340 13.51 3.31 19.53
C ALA A 340 12.52 3.40 18.35
N PRO A 341 11.66 2.37 18.17
CA PRO A 341 10.63 2.38 17.15
C PRO A 341 9.73 3.60 17.30
N ARG A 342 9.45 4.25 16.17
CA ARG A 342 8.49 5.34 16.04
C ARG A 342 7.50 5.01 14.96
N GLU A 343 6.28 5.48 15.12
CA GLU A 343 5.27 5.40 14.09
C GLU A 343 5.72 6.10 12.82
N VAL A 344 5.44 5.45 11.69
CA VAL A 344 5.71 5.96 10.35
C VAL A 344 4.64 7.00 10.04
N ASP A 345 5.08 8.14 9.50
CA ASP A 345 4.17 9.13 8.94
C ASP A 345 3.91 8.76 7.48
N SER A 346 2.69 8.34 7.16
CA SER A 346 2.31 7.89 5.82
C SER A 346 0.86 8.21 5.56
N ASN A 347 0.56 8.76 4.39
CA ASN A 347 -0.81 8.89 3.94
C ASN A 347 -1.34 7.51 3.55
N ASP A 348 -2.43 7.10 4.16
CA ASP A 348 -3.04 5.79 4.04
C ASP A 348 -4.47 5.89 3.52
N LEU A 349 -4.87 4.89 2.74
CA LEU A 349 -6.23 4.73 2.24
C LEU A 349 -6.84 3.51 2.91
N LEU A 350 -7.87 3.70 3.71
CA LEU A 350 -8.60 2.65 4.42
C LEU A 350 -10.01 2.53 3.83
N ILE A 351 -10.40 1.31 3.46
CA ILE A 351 -11.69 1.01 2.80
C ILE A 351 -12.37 -0.14 3.56
N GLY A 352 -13.47 0.13 4.26
CA GLY A 352 -14.25 -0.89 4.99
C GLY A 352 -15.14 -1.74 4.08
N ASN A 353 -15.57 -1.21 2.93
CA ASN A 353 -16.52 -1.88 2.02
C ASN A 353 -17.90 -2.10 2.64
N GLY A 354 -18.11 -3.18 3.36
CA GLY A 354 -19.42 -3.60 3.84
C GLY A 354 -19.29 -4.38 5.14
N GLY A 355 -20.21 -4.21 6.09
CA GLY A 355 -20.08 -4.73 7.44
C GLY A 355 -19.86 -3.59 8.44
N ASP A 356 -19.87 -3.90 9.74
CA ASP A 356 -19.61 -2.90 10.78
C ASP A 356 -18.08 -2.80 11.03
N ASP A 357 -17.37 -1.98 10.24
CA ASP A 357 -15.91 -1.94 10.24
C ASP A 357 -15.31 -1.02 11.31
N THR A 358 -14.05 -1.27 11.64
CA THR A 358 -13.21 -0.34 12.42
C THR A 358 -11.97 0.03 11.63
N LEU A 359 -11.85 1.30 11.24
CA LEU A 359 -10.75 1.86 10.46
C LEU A 359 -9.88 2.76 11.35
N ARG A 360 -8.57 2.49 11.44
CA ARG A 360 -7.59 3.31 12.18
C ARG A 360 -6.40 3.67 11.30
N ALA A 361 -6.26 4.96 10.98
CA ALA A 361 -5.27 5.44 10.00
C ALA A 361 -3.96 6.00 10.63
N HIS A 362 -4.03 6.41 11.89
CA HIS A 362 -2.91 6.87 12.72
C HIS A 362 -2.25 8.18 12.27
N ARG A 363 -1.13 8.14 11.55
CA ARG A 363 -0.32 9.34 11.27
C ARG A 363 -0.18 9.53 9.78
N GLY A 364 -0.69 10.64 9.28
CA GLY A 364 -0.67 10.91 7.86
C GLY A 364 -1.78 11.88 7.50
N ASN A 365 -1.90 12.23 6.22
CA ASN A 365 -3.14 12.80 5.72
C ASN A 365 -3.89 11.66 5.04
N ASP A 366 -4.78 11.03 5.78
CA ASP A 366 -5.37 9.76 5.41
C ASP A 366 -6.74 9.92 4.73
N VAL A 367 -7.18 8.88 4.04
CA VAL A 367 -8.52 8.79 3.47
C VAL A 367 -9.20 7.55 4.03
N LEU A 368 -10.29 7.74 4.77
CA LEU A 368 -11.06 6.67 5.38
C LEU A 368 -12.43 6.63 4.71
N ILE A 369 -12.74 5.51 4.05
CA ILE A 369 -14.02 5.24 3.40
C ILE A 369 -14.67 4.09 4.16
N GLY A 370 -15.68 4.39 4.98
CA GLY A 370 -16.38 3.38 5.78
C GLY A 370 -17.01 2.31 4.88
N GLY A 371 -18.01 2.72 4.11
CA GLY A 371 -18.76 1.79 3.28
C GLY A 371 -20.11 1.46 3.91
N ALA A 372 -20.71 0.35 3.52
CA ALA A 372 -22.02 -0.04 4.04
C ALA A 372 -21.88 -0.65 5.44
N GLY A 373 -22.73 -0.24 6.38
CA GLY A 373 -22.69 -0.76 7.75
C GLY A 373 -22.60 0.40 8.73
N ARG A 374 -22.22 0.11 9.98
CA ARG A 374 -21.99 1.10 11.02
C ARG A 374 -20.52 1.13 11.38
N ASP A 375 -19.80 1.97 10.66
CA ASP A 375 -18.36 1.98 10.74
C ASP A 375 -17.85 2.87 11.87
N ARG A 376 -16.70 2.52 12.42
CA ARG A 376 -15.93 3.37 13.32
C ARG A 376 -14.65 3.80 12.62
N MET A 377 -14.47 5.10 12.43
CA MET A 377 -13.31 5.66 11.73
C MET A 377 -12.49 6.57 12.64
N GLU A 378 -11.20 6.28 12.76
CA GLU A 378 -10.23 6.99 13.58
C GLU A 378 -9.06 7.44 12.69
N GLY A 379 -9.01 8.72 12.28
CA GLY A 379 -7.98 9.22 11.37
C GLY A 379 -6.65 9.42 12.09
N GLY A 380 -6.68 10.12 13.23
CA GLY A 380 -5.52 10.25 14.10
C GLY A 380 -4.88 11.63 14.00
N ILE A 381 -3.60 11.69 13.62
CA ILE A 381 -2.82 12.92 13.50
C ILE A 381 -2.60 13.23 12.02
N GLY A 382 -3.08 14.40 11.60
CA GLY A 382 -2.92 14.95 10.26
C GLY A 382 -4.25 15.36 9.61
N HIS A 383 -4.23 15.78 8.35
CA HIS A 383 -5.41 16.30 7.66
C HIS A 383 -6.17 15.18 6.95
N ASP A 384 -6.95 14.43 7.73
CA ASP A 384 -7.68 13.25 7.27
C ASP A 384 -8.96 13.61 6.50
N THR A 385 -9.41 12.70 5.64
CA THR A 385 -10.66 12.82 4.88
C THR A 385 -11.52 11.61 5.17
N TYR A 386 -12.65 11.84 5.80
CA TYR A 386 -13.61 10.79 6.17
C TYR A 386 -14.79 10.81 5.20
N VAL A 387 -15.10 9.66 4.57
CA VAL A 387 -16.32 9.44 3.81
C VAL A 387 -17.20 8.48 4.60
N ALA A 388 -18.21 9.05 5.26
CA ALA A 388 -19.07 8.38 6.23
C ALA A 388 -20.51 8.26 5.73
N ASN A 389 -21.16 7.17 6.08
CA ASN A 389 -22.57 6.90 5.87
C ASN A 389 -23.39 7.13 7.14
N ALA A 390 -24.71 6.99 7.00
CA ALA A 390 -25.62 6.96 8.13
C ALA A 390 -25.30 5.79 9.07
N GLY A 391 -25.17 6.08 10.36
CA GLY A 391 -24.85 5.09 11.40
C GLY A 391 -23.39 5.12 11.85
N ASP A 392 -22.51 5.72 11.06
CA ASP A 392 -21.07 5.72 11.33
C ASP A 392 -20.70 6.61 12.52
N THR A 393 -19.55 6.30 13.09
CA THR A 393 -18.90 7.05 14.16
C THR A 393 -17.50 7.45 13.75
N VAL A 394 -17.21 8.75 13.83
CA VAL A 394 -15.91 9.34 13.48
C VAL A 394 -15.24 9.89 14.72
N MET A 395 -13.93 9.67 14.84
CA MET A 395 -13.09 10.25 15.88
C MET A 395 -11.79 10.77 15.24
N ASP A 396 -11.42 11.99 15.59
CA ASP A 396 -10.17 12.59 15.14
C ASP A 396 -9.38 13.07 16.36
N SER A 397 -8.10 12.73 16.46
CA SER A 397 -7.33 12.98 17.67
C SER A 397 -6.78 14.41 17.75
N ASP A 398 -6.61 15.06 16.60
CA ASP A 398 -6.08 16.43 16.51
C ASP A 398 -7.09 17.44 15.94
N GLY A 399 -8.26 16.95 15.53
CA GLY A 399 -9.41 17.71 15.04
C GLY A 399 -9.19 18.30 13.64
N ARG A 400 -8.18 17.87 12.89
CA ARG A 400 -7.90 18.39 11.55
C ARG A 400 -8.68 17.59 10.50
N GLY A 401 -8.47 17.92 9.23
CA GLY A 401 -9.12 17.23 8.13
C GLY A 401 -10.54 17.72 7.79
N GLU A 402 -11.32 16.83 7.19
CA GLU A 402 -12.69 17.08 6.73
C GLU A 402 -13.58 15.83 6.80
N LEU A 403 -14.85 16.02 7.13
CA LEU A 403 -15.86 14.96 7.14
C LEU A 403 -16.87 15.14 6.01
N ARG A 404 -17.14 14.05 5.29
CA ARG A 404 -18.09 14.02 4.18
C ARG A 404 -19.16 12.97 4.40
N TRP A 405 -20.39 13.35 4.14
CA TRP A 405 -21.54 12.47 4.16
C TRP A 405 -21.75 11.85 2.78
N ARG A 406 -21.62 10.52 2.69
CA ARG A 406 -21.98 9.76 1.49
C ARG A 406 -23.50 9.63 1.41
N ASN A 407 -24.09 10.18 0.35
CA ASN A 407 -25.53 10.14 0.14
C ASN A 407 -25.96 8.99 -0.78
N GLU A 408 -27.28 8.70 -0.82
CA GLU A 408 -27.89 7.66 -1.67
C GLU A 408 -27.62 7.86 -3.18
N ARG A 409 -27.18 9.05 -3.61
CA ARG A 409 -26.86 9.37 -5.01
C ARG A 409 -25.38 9.16 -5.34
N GLY A 410 -24.60 8.63 -4.41
CA GLY A 410 -23.17 8.41 -4.58
C GLY A 410 -22.34 9.70 -4.59
N ARG A 411 -22.75 10.72 -3.83
CA ARG A 411 -21.99 11.97 -3.66
C ARG A 411 -21.46 12.08 -2.24
N ASP A 412 -20.28 12.67 -2.09
CA ASP A 412 -19.62 12.87 -0.79
C ASP A 412 -19.76 14.33 -0.38
N GLU A 413 -20.88 14.65 0.27
CA GLU A 413 -21.26 16.01 0.66
C GLU A 413 -20.43 16.48 1.86
N LEU A 414 -19.66 17.55 1.67
CA LEU A 414 -18.84 18.14 2.73
C LEU A 414 -19.69 18.69 3.88
N LEU A 415 -19.39 18.25 5.10
CA LEU A 415 -19.98 18.78 6.32
C LEU A 415 -19.14 19.97 6.82
N ASN A 416 -19.56 21.19 6.50
CA ASN A 416 -18.85 22.41 6.87
C ASN A 416 -19.46 23.16 8.08
N GLY A 417 -20.48 22.57 8.71
CA GLY A 417 -21.18 23.13 9.86
C GLY A 417 -22.44 23.93 9.49
N GLY A 418 -22.83 24.84 10.37
CA GLY A 418 -24.16 25.44 10.33
C GLY A 418 -24.36 26.59 11.29
N VAL A 419 -25.52 27.21 11.15
CA VAL A 419 -25.95 28.35 11.96
C VAL A 419 -27.13 27.96 12.82
N ARG A 420 -27.12 28.37 14.10
CA ARG A 420 -28.27 28.27 14.98
C ARG A 420 -29.09 29.56 14.86
N ASN A 421 -30.34 29.46 14.42
CA ASN A 421 -31.22 30.63 14.29
C ASN A 421 -32.01 30.89 15.57
N GLU A 422 -32.59 32.08 15.67
CA GLU A 422 -33.53 32.40 16.74
C GLU A 422 -34.73 31.44 16.71
N GLY A 423 -34.96 30.73 17.81
CA GLY A 423 -36.00 29.70 17.93
C GLY A 423 -35.53 28.27 17.69
N ASP A 424 -34.32 28.05 17.16
CA ASP A 424 -33.72 26.70 17.15
C ASP A 424 -33.37 26.28 18.60
N PRO A 425 -33.48 24.97 18.93
CA PRO A 425 -33.08 24.46 20.24
C PRO A 425 -31.61 24.78 20.55
N ALA A 426 -31.27 24.78 21.85
CA ALA A 426 -29.88 24.94 22.27
C ALA A 426 -28.99 23.87 21.61
N ASN A 427 -27.77 24.27 21.24
CA ASN A 427 -26.77 23.42 20.59
C ASN A 427 -27.23 22.75 19.28
N THR A 428 -28.29 23.26 18.64
CA THR A 428 -28.81 22.76 17.36
C THR A 428 -28.53 23.78 16.27
N TYR A 429 -27.79 23.38 15.23
CA TYR A 429 -27.37 24.23 14.12
C TYR A 429 -27.84 23.60 12.80
N ARG A 430 -28.13 24.44 11.80
CA ARG A 430 -28.58 23.97 10.48
C ARG A 430 -27.58 24.39 9.43
N SER A 431 -27.25 23.48 8.51
CA SER A 431 -26.39 23.80 7.37
C SER A 431 -27.01 24.89 6.50
N ALA A 432 -26.19 25.63 5.76
CA ALA A 432 -26.67 26.73 4.91
C ALA A 432 -27.63 26.26 3.80
N ASN A 433 -27.46 25.03 3.30
CA ASN A 433 -28.36 24.39 2.33
C ASN A 433 -29.59 23.72 2.99
N GLY A 434 -29.70 23.73 4.32
CA GLY A 434 -30.78 23.11 5.08
C GLY A 434 -30.80 21.57 5.05
N GLN A 435 -29.81 20.92 4.45
CA GLN A 435 -29.75 19.46 4.31
C GLN A 435 -29.39 18.75 5.62
N PHE A 436 -28.58 19.39 6.47
CA PHE A 436 -28.03 18.79 7.68
C PHE A 436 -28.40 19.60 8.93
N THR A 437 -28.70 18.87 10.01
CA THR A 437 -28.86 19.40 11.36
C THR A 437 -27.72 18.86 12.22
N TYR A 438 -27.04 19.74 12.94
CA TYR A 438 -25.93 19.45 13.82
C TYR A 438 -26.39 19.64 15.27
N VAL A 439 -26.24 18.63 16.10
CA VAL A 439 -26.60 18.68 17.53
C VAL A 439 -25.37 18.37 18.37
N VAL A 440 -24.95 19.32 19.19
CA VAL A 440 -23.82 19.14 20.12
C VAL A 440 -24.34 18.72 21.49
N ASP A 441 -23.93 17.53 21.95
CA ASP A 441 -24.21 17.00 23.27
C ASP A 441 -22.90 16.59 23.98
N GLY A 442 -22.48 17.43 24.94
CA GLY A 442 -21.17 17.31 25.56
C GLY A 442 -20.05 17.46 24.53
N SER A 443 -19.20 16.43 24.42
CA SER A 443 -18.14 16.33 23.41
C SER A 443 -18.55 15.52 22.18
N ASN A 444 -19.83 15.26 21.98
CA ASN A 444 -20.32 14.53 20.81
C ASN A 444 -21.09 15.46 19.90
N LEU A 445 -20.82 15.36 18.61
CA LEU A 445 -21.59 16.01 17.57
C LEU A 445 -22.38 14.96 16.81
N THR A 446 -23.70 15.06 16.81
CA THR A 446 -24.58 14.28 15.94
C THR A 446 -24.94 15.11 14.73
N VAL A 447 -24.71 14.56 13.54
CA VAL A 447 -25.14 15.17 12.28
C VAL A 447 -26.27 14.32 11.72
N SER A 448 -27.39 14.95 11.39
CA SER A 448 -28.57 14.26 10.84
C SER A 448 -29.06 14.89 9.56
N ASN A 449 -29.53 14.07 8.63
CA ASN A 449 -30.16 14.54 7.39
C ASN A 449 -31.68 14.75 7.57
N GLY A 450 -32.35 15.20 6.50
CA GLY A 450 -33.80 15.41 6.49
C GLY A 450 -34.66 14.13 6.63
N GLN A 451 -34.07 12.94 6.45
CA GLN A 451 -34.73 11.65 6.62
C GLN A 451 -34.64 11.12 8.06
N GLY A 452 -33.88 11.79 8.94
CA GLY A 452 -33.66 11.38 10.33
C GLY A 452 -32.53 10.37 10.51
N GLU A 453 -31.78 10.08 9.44
CA GLU A 453 -30.55 9.32 9.51
C GLU A 453 -29.44 10.17 10.11
N SER A 454 -28.50 9.54 10.82
CA SER A 454 -27.47 10.27 11.55
C SER A 454 -26.13 9.57 11.57
N LEU A 455 -25.06 10.35 11.59
CA LEU A 455 -23.72 9.92 12.01
C LEU A 455 -23.30 10.65 13.28
N ARG A 456 -22.26 10.14 13.93
CA ARG A 456 -21.72 10.67 15.18
C ARG A 456 -20.25 11.04 15.02
N VAL A 457 -19.86 12.19 15.55
CA VAL A 457 -18.48 12.57 15.78
C VAL A 457 -18.23 12.56 17.28
N GLU A 458 -17.26 11.77 17.73
CA GLU A 458 -16.85 11.67 19.13
C GLU A 458 -15.68 12.59 19.42
N ASN A 459 -15.62 13.09 20.66
CA ASN A 459 -14.61 14.03 21.14
C ASN A 459 -14.51 15.33 20.33
N TYR A 460 -15.62 15.74 19.71
CA TYR A 460 -15.74 16.95 18.93
C TYR A 460 -15.49 18.21 19.78
N ALA A 461 -14.58 19.04 19.29
CA ALA A 461 -14.40 20.42 19.66
C ALA A 461 -14.83 21.37 18.52
N ALA A 462 -15.15 22.61 18.89
CA ALA A 462 -15.64 23.58 17.91
C ALA A 462 -14.58 23.87 16.83
N GLY A 463 -14.93 23.62 15.58
CA GLY A 463 -14.05 23.80 14.42
C GLY A 463 -13.36 22.52 13.95
N ASP A 464 -13.49 21.41 14.66
CA ASP A 464 -12.89 20.14 14.26
C ASP A 464 -13.37 19.69 12.88
N MET A 465 -12.47 19.11 12.10
CA MET A 465 -12.67 18.70 10.71
C MET A 465 -13.24 19.82 9.82
N GLY A 466 -12.97 21.08 10.19
CA GLY A 466 -13.49 22.25 9.49
C GLY A 466 -14.97 22.54 9.72
N ILE A 467 -15.64 21.84 10.64
CA ILE A 467 -17.07 22.02 10.95
C ILE A 467 -17.25 23.27 11.82
N ARG A 468 -17.85 24.33 11.24
CA ARG A 468 -18.07 25.62 11.92
C ARG A 468 -19.52 25.75 12.39
N LEU A 469 -19.72 25.71 13.71
CA LEU A 469 -21.03 25.89 14.34
C LEU A 469 -21.08 27.25 15.02
N GLN A 470 -22.03 28.09 14.64
CA GLN A 470 -22.13 29.46 15.15
C GLN A 470 -23.58 29.92 15.31
N ASP A 471 -23.82 30.86 16.20
CA ASP A 471 -25.13 31.50 16.34
C ASP A 471 -25.36 32.52 15.21
N ALA A 472 -26.61 32.65 14.76
CA ALA A 472 -26.98 33.69 13.82
C ALA A 472 -26.68 35.07 14.43
N PRO A 473 -26.17 36.04 13.65
CA PRO A 473 -26.00 37.39 14.14
C PRO A 473 -27.36 37.94 14.59
N THR A 474 -27.47 38.31 15.86
CA THR A 474 -28.68 38.91 16.42
C THR A 474 -29.05 40.16 15.62
N ARG A 475 -30.30 40.22 15.13
CA ARG A 475 -30.85 41.45 14.54
C ARG A 475 -31.03 42.51 15.62
N GLU A 476 -29.96 43.17 16.01
CA GLU A 476 -30.10 44.41 16.76
C GLU A 476 -30.61 45.52 15.84
N GLY A 477 -31.60 46.26 16.33
CA GLY A 477 -32.30 47.30 15.61
C GLY A 477 -31.38 48.37 15.05
N ARG A 478 -31.84 48.96 13.95
CA ARG A 478 -31.28 50.11 13.25
C ARG A 478 -30.79 51.21 14.22
N ALA A 479 -29.50 51.20 14.54
CA ALA A 479 -28.81 52.36 15.11
C ALA A 479 -28.23 53.21 13.97
N THR A 480 -28.43 54.52 14.07
CA THR A 480 -27.91 55.55 13.16
C THR A 480 -26.38 55.49 13.01
N PRO A 481 -25.84 55.90 11.85
CA PRO A 481 -24.41 55.92 11.61
C PRO A 481 -23.79 57.09 12.37
N ASP A 482 -22.93 56.80 13.35
CA ASP A 482 -21.82 57.68 13.75
C ASP A 482 -20.90 56.98 14.75
N ALA A 483 -19.83 56.39 14.23
CA ALA A 483 -18.45 56.55 14.69
C ALA A 483 -17.57 55.60 13.84
N PRO A 484 -16.43 56.05 13.28
CA PRO A 484 -15.47 55.11 12.71
C PRO A 484 -15.04 54.12 13.82
N PRO A 485 -14.87 52.82 13.51
CA PRO A 485 -14.47 51.85 14.52
C PRO A 485 -13.19 52.33 15.20
N ALA A 486 -13.21 52.37 16.54
CA ALA A 486 -12.01 52.62 17.32
C ALA A 486 -10.94 51.64 16.84
N GLN A 487 -9.76 52.16 16.51
CA GLN A 487 -8.65 51.35 16.05
C GLN A 487 -8.38 50.25 17.08
N GLU A 488 -8.42 49.00 16.63
CA GLU A 488 -8.13 47.85 17.48
C GLU A 488 -6.72 47.98 18.08
N THR A 489 -6.66 47.80 19.40
CA THR A 489 -5.41 47.84 20.15
C THR A 489 -4.62 46.54 19.97
N ASN A 490 -3.29 46.57 20.18
CA ASN A 490 -2.47 45.36 20.12
C ASN A 490 -2.99 44.27 21.08
N ALA A 491 -3.45 44.64 22.28
CA ALA A 491 -4.01 43.69 23.25
C ALA A 491 -5.22 42.93 22.68
N GLN A 492 -6.14 43.64 22.00
CA GLN A 492 -7.32 43.05 21.38
C GLN A 492 -6.96 42.13 20.20
N ALA A 493 -5.99 42.52 19.37
CA ALA A 493 -5.53 41.68 18.27
C ALA A 493 -4.86 40.39 18.78
N ILE A 494 -4.01 40.47 19.81
CA ILE A 494 -3.34 39.30 20.38
C ILE A 494 -4.36 38.38 21.09
N GLU A 495 -5.44 38.91 21.67
CA GLU A 495 -6.51 38.11 22.29
C GLU A 495 -7.32 37.28 21.28
N ARG A 496 -7.34 37.69 20.00
CA ARG A 496 -8.01 36.95 18.92
C ARG A 496 -7.17 35.84 18.31
N LEU A 497 -5.89 35.76 18.66
CA LEU A 497 -5.03 34.65 18.24
C LEU A 497 -5.66 33.32 18.69
N SER A 498 -5.53 32.30 17.83
CA SER A 498 -5.95 30.96 18.21
C SER A 498 -5.21 30.49 19.46
N PRO A 499 -5.74 29.54 20.25
CA PRO A 499 -5.06 29.04 21.44
C PRO A 499 -3.62 28.59 21.17
N GLN A 500 -3.36 28.02 19.99
CA GLN A 500 -2.03 27.60 19.54
C GLN A 500 -1.13 28.79 19.17
N ASP A 501 -1.63 29.75 18.38
CA ASP A 501 -0.88 30.96 18.03
C ASP A 501 -0.62 31.83 19.25
N ARG A 502 -1.54 31.83 20.22
CA ARG A 502 -1.40 32.53 21.48
C ARG A 502 -0.35 31.87 22.37
N ALA A 503 -0.35 30.54 22.46
CA ALA A 503 0.70 29.81 23.17
C ALA A 503 2.09 30.05 22.54
N LEU A 504 2.17 30.04 21.20
CA LEU A 504 3.39 30.35 20.47
C LEU A 504 3.83 31.81 20.69
N PHE A 505 2.90 32.75 20.59
CA PHE A 505 3.14 34.17 20.86
C PHE A 505 3.68 34.38 22.28
N ASP A 506 3.06 33.77 23.29
CA ASP A 506 3.48 33.90 24.69
C ASP A 506 4.86 33.27 24.95
N GLN A 507 5.21 32.20 24.25
CA GLN A 507 6.55 31.63 24.30
C GLN A 507 7.59 32.49 23.59
N MET A 508 7.30 33.02 22.40
CA MET A 508 8.18 33.94 21.69
C MET A 508 8.41 35.21 22.51
N ARG A 509 7.33 35.76 23.10
CA ARG A 509 7.39 36.88 24.04
C ARG A 509 8.29 36.57 25.23
N SER A 510 8.17 35.39 25.82
CA SER A 510 9.02 34.94 26.92
C SER A 510 10.49 34.78 26.50
N ALA A 511 10.75 34.29 25.28
CA ALA A 511 12.10 34.13 24.75
C ALA A 511 12.78 35.48 24.43
N VAL A 512 12.04 36.44 23.85
CA VAL A 512 12.51 37.81 23.62
C VAL A 512 12.85 38.49 24.95
N GLN A 513 12.04 38.30 25.99
CA GLN A 513 12.31 38.82 27.33
C GLN A 513 13.55 38.19 27.98
N ARG A 514 13.80 36.89 27.77
CA ARG A 514 14.97 36.19 28.33
C ARG A 514 16.28 36.58 27.64
N ASN A 515 16.25 36.80 26.32
CA ASN A 515 17.46 36.82 25.50
C ASN A 515 17.73 38.15 24.75
N GLY A 516 16.74 39.04 24.65
CA GLY A 516 16.77 40.26 23.84
C GLY A 516 17.03 41.56 24.62
N GLY A 517 17.87 41.53 25.66
CA GLY A 517 18.00 42.61 26.66
C GLY A 517 17.91 44.04 26.10
N GLY A 518 16.89 44.80 26.54
CA GLY A 518 16.74 46.24 26.27
C GLY A 518 15.45 46.70 25.59
N PHE A 519 14.56 45.80 25.13
CA PHE A 519 13.30 46.18 24.47
C PHE A 519 12.19 46.61 25.46
N THR A 520 11.34 47.54 25.03
CA THR A 520 10.10 47.88 25.75
C THR A 520 9.07 46.74 25.66
N GLN A 521 8.03 46.78 26.49
CA GLN A 521 6.94 45.80 26.44
C GLN A 521 6.29 45.75 25.05
N GLU A 522 6.01 46.92 24.46
CA GLU A 522 5.42 47.03 23.12
C GLU A 522 6.35 46.45 22.04
N GLN A 523 7.64 46.75 22.10
CA GLN A 523 8.63 46.19 21.16
C GLN A 523 8.74 44.66 21.30
N THR A 524 8.61 44.14 22.53
CA THR A 524 8.60 42.70 22.79
C THR A 524 7.38 42.03 22.16
N GLU A 525 6.20 42.65 22.29
CA GLU A 525 4.96 42.15 21.69
C GLU A 525 5.00 42.23 20.16
N ASN A 526 5.56 43.29 19.60
CA ASN A 526 5.78 43.47 18.16
C ASN A 526 6.68 42.38 17.58
N ILE A 527 7.83 42.13 18.21
CA ILE A 527 8.78 41.08 17.79
C ILE A 527 8.14 39.69 17.90
N ALA A 528 7.40 39.41 18.98
CA ALA A 528 6.73 38.12 19.17
C ALA A 528 5.65 37.87 18.10
N ALA A 529 4.85 38.89 17.76
CA ALA A 529 3.83 38.78 16.71
C ALA A 529 4.44 38.57 15.32
N ALA A 530 5.55 39.25 15.01
CA ALA A 530 6.28 39.05 13.76
C ALA A 530 6.86 37.64 13.64
N GLY A 531 7.37 37.08 14.76
CA GLY A 531 7.83 35.70 14.81
C GLY A 531 6.71 34.69 14.55
N VAL A 532 5.51 34.92 15.09
CA VAL A 532 4.32 34.07 14.83
C VAL A 532 3.91 34.15 13.35
N ALA A 533 3.93 35.34 12.75
CA ALA A 533 3.62 35.53 11.33
C ALA A 533 4.61 34.82 10.40
N GLU A 534 5.91 34.90 10.68
CA GLU A 534 6.93 34.22 9.88
C GLU A 534 6.91 32.70 10.10
N TYR A 535 6.60 32.25 11.32
CA TYR A 535 6.40 30.82 11.62
C TYR A 535 5.27 30.24 10.76
N ARG A 536 4.13 30.92 10.71
CA ARG A 536 2.98 30.51 9.88
C ARG A 536 3.26 30.55 8.38
N ARG A 537 4.15 31.43 7.95
CA ARG A 537 4.62 31.48 6.56
C ARG A 537 5.54 30.30 6.19
N ARG A 538 6.25 29.69 7.15
CA ARG A 538 7.35 28.75 6.88
C ARG A 538 7.08 27.28 7.21
N GLU A 539 6.29 26.92 8.22
CA GLU A 539 6.17 25.52 8.64
C GLU A 539 4.91 24.79 8.16
N SER A 540 5.18 23.83 7.27
CA SER A 540 4.46 22.59 6.97
C SER A 540 4.93 21.41 7.84
N VAL A 541 5.63 21.65 8.96
CA VAL A 541 6.33 20.59 9.73
C VAL A 541 6.37 20.96 11.22
N VAL A 542 5.44 20.48 12.06
CA VAL A 542 5.63 20.05 13.49
C VAL A 542 4.29 19.74 14.16
N ARG A 543 4.37 18.78 15.09
CA ARG A 543 3.48 17.62 15.22
C ARG A 543 2.79 17.45 16.58
N GLU A 544 3.16 18.13 17.69
CA GLU A 544 2.44 17.99 18.99
C GLU A 544 2.65 19.15 20.01
N PRO A 545 1.80 19.29 21.05
CA PRO A 545 1.89 20.37 22.05
C PRO A 545 3.15 20.37 22.92
N GLN A 546 3.77 19.20 23.12
CA GLN A 546 5.01 19.03 23.89
C GLN A 546 6.26 19.52 23.15
N ASP A 547 6.19 19.67 21.82
CA ASP A 547 7.25 20.27 21.03
C ASP A 547 7.32 21.79 21.20
N ILE A 548 6.20 22.44 21.55
CA ILE A 548 6.08 23.90 21.60
C ILE A 548 7.12 24.50 22.56
N GLY A 549 7.29 23.93 23.76
CA GLY A 549 8.30 24.40 24.74
C GLY A 549 9.76 24.25 24.28
N VAL A 550 10.09 23.18 23.54
CA VAL A 550 11.44 22.92 23.00
C VAL A 550 11.67 23.75 21.73
N TYR A 551 10.62 24.00 20.96
CA TYR A 551 10.64 24.79 19.73
C TYR A 551 10.68 26.29 20.01
N GLY A 552 10.04 26.83 21.04
CA GLY A 552 10.14 28.26 21.38
C GLY A 552 11.58 28.71 21.69
N ASP A 553 12.33 27.89 22.43
CA ASP A 553 13.75 28.14 22.73
C ASP A 553 14.65 27.86 21.52
N ARG A 554 14.36 26.82 20.70
CA ARG A 554 15.08 26.52 19.45
C ARG A 554 14.77 27.49 18.32
N LEU A 555 13.56 28.02 18.20
CA LEU A 555 13.17 29.06 17.24
C LEU A 555 13.89 30.36 17.60
N PHE A 556 13.91 30.73 18.89
CA PHE A 556 14.70 31.88 19.30
C PHE A 556 16.20 31.71 18.98
N THR A 557 16.80 30.54 19.28
CA THR A 557 18.22 30.28 18.97
C THR A 557 18.53 30.01 17.50
N SER A 558 17.59 29.53 16.69
CA SER A 558 17.78 29.29 15.24
C SER A 558 17.42 30.52 14.38
N TYR A 559 16.47 31.35 14.79
CA TYR A 559 16.14 32.62 14.12
C TYR A 559 17.00 33.79 14.60
N PHE A 560 17.54 33.75 15.83
CA PHE A 560 18.31 34.85 16.42
C PHE A 560 19.58 34.34 17.13
N PRO A 561 20.60 33.88 16.37
CA PRO A 561 21.58 32.97 16.94
C PRO A 561 22.54 33.57 17.98
N ASN A 562 22.66 34.88 18.18
CA ASN A 562 23.77 35.43 18.98
C ASN A 562 23.55 36.78 19.70
N GLY A 563 22.34 37.08 20.16
CA GLY A 563 22.09 38.28 20.99
C GLY A 563 22.33 39.63 20.28
N PRO A 564 22.21 40.76 21.00
CA PRO A 564 22.17 42.09 20.39
C PRO A 564 23.55 42.50 19.83
N GLY A 565 23.67 42.56 18.50
CA GLY A 565 24.79 43.25 17.83
C GLY A 565 25.52 42.54 16.69
N ARG A 566 25.09 41.36 16.20
CA ARG A 566 25.64 40.75 14.96
C ARG A 566 24.54 40.18 14.07
N GLU A 567 24.57 40.53 12.77
CA GLU A 567 23.52 40.21 11.80
C GLU A 567 23.29 38.68 11.64
N PRO A 568 22.03 38.21 11.68
CA PRO A 568 21.64 36.82 11.43
C PRO A 568 21.83 36.37 9.97
N ASN A 569 22.04 35.08 9.78
CA ASN A 569 22.06 34.44 8.46
C ASN A 569 20.61 34.22 8.00
N PHE A 570 20.05 35.23 7.33
CA PHE A 570 18.69 35.27 6.81
C PHE A 570 18.59 34.58 5.44
N GLN A 571 17.71 33.59 5.32
CA GLN A 571 17.03 33.30 4.04
C GLN A 571 15.54 33.71 4.09
N SER A 572 15.20 34.77 4.84
CA SER A 572 14.05 35.69 4.60
C SER A 572 14.32 37.06 5.27
N ASN A 573 13.89 38.17 4.66
CA ASN A 573 14.46 39.52 4.80
C ASN A 573 13.90 40.42 5.96
N VAL A 574 13.91 40.04 7.25
CA VAL A 574 13.36 40.93 8.32
C VAL A 574 14.31 41.14 9.50
N ARG A 575 14.78 42.38 9.74
CA ARG A 575 15.68 42.71 10.86
C ARG A 575 14.91 42.89 12.19
N LEU A 576 15.58 42.68 13.33
CA LEU A 576 14.97 42.84 14.68
C LEU A 576 14.46 44.26 14.95
N GLU A 577 15.17 45.28 14.49
CA GLU A 577 14.76 46.69 14.61
C GLU A 577 13.52 46.99 13.77
N ASP A 578 13.39 46.34 12.61
CA ASP A 578 12.20 46.42 11.76
C ASP A 578 11.02 45.70 12.43
N ALA A 579 11.23 44.49 12.96
CA ALA A 579 10.20 43.74 13.68
C ALA A 579 9.72 44.46 14.97
N ALA A 580 10.61 45.15 15.67
CA ALA A 580 10.26 45.94 16.86
C ALA A 580 9.43 47.19 16.54
N SER A 581 9.53 47.70 15.30
CA SER A 581 8.85 48.91 14.85
C SER A 581 7.53 48.65 14.12
N VAL A 582 7.25 47.41 13.71
CA VAL A 582 5.95 47.00 13.17
C VAL A 582 4.97 46.67 14.31
N PRO A 583 3.81 47.36 14.41
CA PRO A 583 2.83 47.06 15.45
C PRO A 583 2.37 45.60 15.43
N ALA A 584 2.30 44.96 16.60
CA ALA A 584 1.90 43.56 16.74
C ALA A 584 0.59 43.23 16.01
N ARG A 585 -0.38 44.16 16.04
CA ARG A 585 -1.64 44.03 15.30
C ARG A 585 -1.47 43.80 13.80
N GLU A 586 -0.46 44.39 13.14
CA GLU A 586 -0.26 44.26 11.70
C GLU A 586 0.28 42.87 11.35
N SER A 587 1.17 42.33 12.18
CA SER A 587 1.68 40.96 12.04
C SER A 587 0.61 39.91 12.38
N VAL A 588 -0.21 40.16 13.40
CA VAL A 588 -1.38 39.31 13.73
C VAL A 588 -2.40 39.33 12.60
N GLN A 589 -2.69 40.50 12.03
CA GLN A 589 -3.55 40.59 10.85
C GLN A 589 -2.98 39.83 9.65
N GLN A 590 -1.66 39.73 9.49
CA GLN A 590 -1.07 38.87 8.46
C GLN A 590 -1.27 37.38 8.76
N VAL A 591 -1.16 36.95 10.02
CA VAL A 591 -1.50 35.57 10.45
C VAL A 591 -2.97 35.27 10.17
N GLU A 592 -3.87 36.20 10.50
CA GLU A 592 -5.31 36.07 10.26
C GLU A 592 -5.68 36.15 8.78
N ALA A 593 -5.01 37.01 8.00
CA ALA A 593 -5.21 37.12 6.56
C ALA A 593 -4.67 35.89 5.82
N GLN A 594 -3.56 35.29 6.26
CA GLN A 594 -3.08 34.00 5.76
C GLN A 594 -4.05 32.86 6.10
N ARG A 595 -4.71 32.91 7.27
CA ARG A 595 -5.84 32.02 7.60
C ARG A 595 -7.02 32.18 6.64
N GLN A 596 -7.30 33.41 6.19
CA GLN A 596 -8.37 33.68 5.23
C GLN A 596 -7.96 33.34 3.78
N GLN A 597 -6.68 33.52 3.42
CA GLN A 597 -6.12 33.17 2.11
C GLN A 597 -5.81 31.67 1.93
N GLY A 598 -5.82 30.88 3.00
CA GLY A 598 -5.94 29.41 2.92
C GLY A 598 -7.26 28.91 2.30
N VAL A 599 -8.17 29.83 1.93
CA VAL A 599 -9.38 29.59 1.15
C VAL A 599 -9.36 30.47 -0.12
N ALA A 600 -8.31 30.35 -0.94
CA ALA A 600 -8.34 30.63 -2.38
C ALA A 600 -6.96 30.32 -3.00
N THR A 601 -6.89 29.31 -3.86
CA THR A 601 -5.88 29.26 -4.90
C THR A 601 -6.45 29.92 -6.16
N PRO A 602 -5.92 31.06 -6.63
CA PRO A 602 -6.02 31.41 -8.04
C PRO A 602 -4.83 30.78 -8.76
N VAL A 603 -5.12 29.71 -9.49
CA VAL A 603 -4.35 29.32 -10.67
C VAL A 603 -4.58 30.41 -11.71
N GLN A 604 -3.55 31.22 -11.98
CA GLN A 604 -3.19 31.89 -13.25
C GLN A 604 -2.55 33.26 -13.01
N GLU A 605 -1.26 33.37 -13.34
CA GLU A 605 -0.66 34.42 -14.18
C GLU A 605 0.87 34.48 -13.96
N ARG A 606 1.60 33.52 -14.54
CA ARG A 606 3.00 33.72 -15.00
C ARG A 606 3.33 32.81 -16.18
N GLU A 607 2.56 32.94 -17.24
CA GLU A 607 3.02 32.63 -18.60
C GLU A 607 2.70 33.83 -19.51
N GLN A 608 3.42 34.93 -19.30
CA GLN A 608 3.55 36.02 -20.27
C GLN A 608 4.63 36.98 -19.73
N GLN A 609 5.90 36.60 -19.87
CA GLN A 609 7.06 37.51 -19.94
C GLN A 609 8.39 36.75 -20.06
N LEU A 610 8.50 35.81 -21.00
CA LEU A 610 9.82 35.34 -21.47
C LEU A 610 9.72 35.01 -22.96
N ASP A 611 9.30 36.01 -23.75
CA ASP A 611 9.80 36.13 -25.10
C ASP A 611 10.27 37.58 -25.31
N GLY A 612 11.51 37.73 -25.78
CA GLY A 612 12.11 39.03 -26.08
C GLY A 612 13.30 39.44 -25.21
N ARG A 613 14.47 38.82 -25.48
CA ARG A 613 15.77 39.45 -25.81
C ARG A 613 16.94 38.55 -25.37
N VAL A 614 17.52 37.77 -26.30
CA VAL A 614 18.63 38.15 -27.22
C VAL A 614 19.98 38.17 -26.51
N ARG A 615 20.76 37.08 -26.62
CA ARG A 615 21.98 36.94 -27.44
C ARG A 615 22.64 35.59 -27.24
#